data_AF-A0A7J4ETF8-F1
#
_entry.id   AF-A0A7J4ETF8-F1
#
_cell.length_a   1.000
_cell.length_b   1.000
_cell.length_c   1.000
_cell.angle_alpha   90.00
_cell.angle_beta   90.00
_cell.angle_gamma   90.00
#
_symmetry.space_group_name_H-M   'P 1'
#
loop_
_entity.id
_entity.type
_entity.pdbx_description
1 polymer ?
#
loop_
_entity_poly.entity_id
_entity_poly.type
_entity_poly.pdbx_seq_one_letter_code
_entity_poly.pdbx_strand_id
1 'polypeptide(L)'
;DHAFPISSGTTNAWGAREAWMKDSPIEDDTSWGPREYRGPLWELVTGLTLSLAGVDLFMMMHPGAVNALKEMIGNLCGEIKESVENPDRWITMEG
;
A
#
# COMPACT_ATOMS: atom_id res chain seq x y z
N ASP A 1 11.34 11.29 -26.62
CA ASP A 1 12.57 11.18 -25.82
C ASP A 1 12.27 11.04 -24.32
N HIS A 2 11.31 10.18 -23.95
CA HIS A 2 10.89 9.97 -22.54
C HIS A 2 10.82 8.47 -22.21
N ALA A 3 11.73 7.68 -22.76
CA ALA A 3 11.78 6.23 -22.56
C ALA A 3 12.73 5.84 -21.39
N PHE A 4 12.80 6.68 -20.36
CA PHE A 4 13.61 6.40 -19.18
C PHE A 4 12.72 5.79 -18.09
N PRO A 5 13.22 4.81 -17.33
CA PRO A 5 12.50 4.30 -16.17
C PRO A 5 12.30 5.37 -15.09
N ILE A 6 11.17 5.30 -14.39
CA ILE A 6 10.83 6.18 -13.27
C ILE A 6 11.17 5.48 -11.95
N SER A 7 11.91 6.16 -11.09
CA SER A 7 12.25 5.69 -9.74
C SER A 7 11.49 6.49 -8.68
N SER A 8 11.04 5.82 -7.62
CA SER A 8 10.35 6.43 -6.49
C SER A 8 11.02 6.14 -5.15
N GLY A 9 11.27 7.20 -4.38
CA GLY A 9 11.57 7.16 -2.94
C GLY A 9 10.32 6.90 -2.10
N THR A 10 9.72 5.72 -2.24
CA THR A 10 8.49 5.35 -1.53
C THR A 10 8.69 5.29 -0.01
N THR A 11 9.93 5.13 0.45
CA THR A 11 10.35 5.32 1.85
C THR A 11 9.92 6.65 2.46
N ASN A 12 9.71 7.70 1.66
CA ASN A 12 9.21 9.00 2.13
C ASN A 12 7.80 8.92 2.74
N ALA A 13 7.05 7.84 2.48
CA ALA A 13 5.78 7.57 3.14
C ALA A 13 5.90 7.56 4.68
N TRP A 14 7.06 7.18 5.22
CA TRP A 14 7.34 7.20 6.65
C TRP A 14 7.44 8.59 7.27
N GLY A 15 7.56 9.64 6.45
CA GLY A 15 7.52 11.03 6.90
C GLY A 15 6.11 11.54 7.23
N ALA A 16 5.07 10.84 6.77
CA ALA A 16 3.67 11.19 7.05
C ALA A 16 3.35 11.01 8.54
N ARG A 17 2.56 11.91 9.12
CA ARG A 17 2.20 11.85 10.56
C ARG A 17 1.46 10.54 10.87
N GLU A 18 0.61 10.14 9.94
CA GLU A 18 -0.19 8.93 9.93
C GLU A 18 0.66 7.64 9.93
N ALA A 19 1.92 7.70 9.49
CA ALA A 19 2.80 6.54 9.45
C ALA A 19 3.53 6.28 10.78
N TRP A 20 3.82 7.31 11.58
CA TRP A 20 4.70 7.17 12.76
C TRP A 20 4.17 7.73 14.07
N MET A 21 3.21 8.66 14.07
CA MET A 21 2.65 9.17 15.33
C MET A 21 1.85 8.06 16.01
N LYS A 22 1.91 7.97 17.35
CA LYS A 22 1.13 6.99 18.11
C LYS A 22 -0.35 7.34 18.06
N ASP A 23 -0.67 8.60 18.28
CA ASP A 23 -2.02 9.14 18.32
C ASP A 23 -2.10 10.44 17.52
N SER A 24 -3.32 10.89 17.23
CA SER A 24 -3.54 12.16 16.53
C SER A 24 -2.98 13.34 17.32
N PRO A 25 -2.36 14.33 16.65
CA PRO A 25 -1.97 15.58 17.31
C PRO A 25 -3.16 16.51 17.57
N ILE A 26 -4.38 16.13 17.18
CA ILE A 26 -5.62 16.90 17.34
C ILE A 26 -6.36 16.36 18.58
N GLU A 27 -6.71 17.25 19.50
CA GLU A 27 -7.24 16.90 20.83
C GLU A 27 -8.57 16.12 20.79
N ASP A 28 -9.46 16.46 19.85
CA ASP A 28 -10.79 15.84 19.71
C ASP A 28 -10.87 14.82 18.56
N ASP A 29 -9.73 14.34 18.06
CA ASP A 29 -9.72 13.37 16.98
C ASP A 29 -9.84 11.92 17.49
N THR A 30 -10.35 11.07 16.62
CA THR A 30 -10.51 9.64 16.88
C THR A 30 -9.17 8.91 16.79
N SER A 31 -9.07 7.76 17.46
CA SER A 31 -7.87 6.92 17.36
C SER A 31 -7.65 6.48 15.91
N TRP A 32 -6.43 6.67 15.40
CA TRP A 32 -6.03 6.18 14.08
C TRP A 32 -5.74 4.67 14.06
N GLY A 33 -5.90 3.99 15.20
CA GLY A 33 -5.58 2.58 15.35
C GLY A 33 -4.07 2.30 15.46
N PRO A 34 -3.69 1.01 15.48
CA PRO A 34 -2.35 0.61 15.85
C PRO A 34 -1.30 1.06 14.84
N ARG A 35 -0.25 1.71 15.35
CA ARG A 35 0.82 2.31 14.55
C ARG A 35 1.62 1.29 13.75
N GLU A 36 1.81 0.09 14.31
CA GLU A 36 2.54 -1.02 13.71
C GLU A 36 1.96 -1.47 12.37
N TYR A 37 0.67 -1.28 12.15
CA TYR A 37 0.03 -1.56 10.85
C TYR A 37 0.00 -0.32 9.96
N ARG A 38 -0.23 0.87 10.54
CA ARG A 38 -0.34 2.11 9.76
C ARG A 38 0.89 2.43 8.94
N GLY A 39 2.08 2.39 9.54
CA GLY A 39 3.33 2.69 8.81
C GLY A 39 3.52 1.81 7.57
N PRO A 40 3.50 0.47 7.71
CA PRO A 40 3.59 -0.45 6.58
C PRO A 40 2.46 -0.29 5.55
N LEU A 41 1.22 -0.05 6.00
CA LEU A 41 0.09 0.19 5.10
C LEU A 41 0.26 1.49 4.30
N TRP A 42 0.77 2.54 4.93
CA TRP A 42 1.02 3.83 4.27
C TRP A 42 2.07 3.70 3.16
N GLU A 43 3.14 2.96 3.44
CA GLU A 43 4.17 2.65 2.45
C GLU A 43 3.66 1.75 1.32
N LEU A 44 2.87 0.72 1.65
CA LEU A 44 2.25 -0.19 0.66
C LEU A 44 1.29 0.56 -0.28
N VAL A 45 0.36 1.34 0.26
CA VAL A 45 -0.66 2.07 -0.54
C VAL A 45 0.00 3.11 -1.44
N THR A 46 1.03 3.80 -0.93
CA THR A 46 1.82 4.73 -1.75
C THR A 46 2.52 3.98 -2.89
N GLY A 47 3.18 2.86 -2.60
CA GLY A 47 3.84 2.03 -3.61
C GLY A 47 2.88 1.51 -4.67
N LEU A 48 1.70 1.02 -4.26
CA LEU A 48 0.67 0.54 -5.19
C LEU A 48 0.16 1.67 -6.10
N THR A 49 -0.15 2.83 -5.52
CA THR A 49 -0.63 3.99 -6.29
C THR A 49 0.40 4.42 -7.34
N LEU A 50 1.67 4.46 -6.96
CA LEU A 50 2.77 4.79 -7.85
C LEU A 50 3.04 3.71 -8.91
N SER A 51 2.79 2.44 -8.61
CA SER A 51 2.86 1.38 -9.62
C SER A 51 1.83 1.56 -10.74
N LEU A 52 0.61 1.98 -10.39
CA LEU A 52 -0.44 2.32 -11.35
C LEU A 52 -0.09 3.60 -12.14
N ALA A 53 0.72 4.49 -11.56
CA ALA A 53 1.23 5.68 -12.23
C ALA A 53 2.44 5.40 -13.16
N GLY A 54 2.90 4.15 -13.27
CA GLY A 54 3.99 3.75 -14.17
C GLY A 54 5.39 3.86 -13.56
N VAL A 55 5.53 3.79 -12.24
CA VAL A 55 6.86 3.71 -11.60
C VAL A 55 7.48 2.33 -11.81
N ASP A 56 8.74 2.30 -12.26
CA ASP A 56 9.49 1.07 -12.54
C ASP A 56 10.30 0.57 -11.35
N LEU A 57 10.85 1.50 -10.53
CA LEU A 57 11.74 1.17 -9.42
C LEU A 57 11.26 1.79 -8.11
N PHE A 58 11.06 0.95 -7.10
CA PHE A 58 10.60 1.35 -5.77
C PHE A 58 11.72 1.21 -4.74
N MET A 59 12.03 2.32 -4.06
CA MET A 59 12.81 2.31 -2.83
C MET A 59 11.86 2.24 -1.65
N MET A 60 11.86 1.13 -0.92
CA MET A 60 10.98 0.85 0.22
C MET A 60 11.78 0.37 1.43
N MET A 61 11.21 0.50 2.63
CA MET A 61 11.85 0.23 3.91
C MET A 61 11.28 -1.00 4.61
N HIS A 62 9.95 -1.13 4.71
CA HIS A 62 9.34 -2.20 5.50
C HIS A 62 9.19 -3.50 4.70
N PRO A 63 9.79 -4.62 5.15
CA PRO A 63 9.81 -5.87 4.38
C PRO A 63 8.42 -6.45 4.15
N GLY A 64 7.50 -6.29 5.11
CA GLY A 64 6.11 -6.72 4.93
C GLY A 64 5.36 -5.93 3.85
N ALA A 65 5.64 -4.62 3.73
CA ALA A 65 5.03 -3.79 2.69
C ALA A 65 5.59 -4.14 1.30
N VAL A 66 6.90 -4.41 1.22
CA VAL A 66 7.56 -4.88 -0.01
C VAL A 66 6.97 -6.20 -0.50
N ASN A 67 6.80 -7.18 0.40
CA ASN A 67 6.25 -8.47 0.02
C ASN A 67 4.80 -8.36 -0.46
N ALA A 68 3.97 -7.59 0.25
CA ALA A 68 2.58 -7.34 -0.15
C ALA A 68 2.49 -6.62 -1.51
N LEU A 69 3.34 -5.63 -1.76
CA LEU A 69 3.37 -4.93 -3.05
C LEU A 69 3.76 -5.87 -4.19
N LYS A 70 4.76 -6.73 -3.99
CA LYS A 70 5.14 -7.75 -4.98
C LYS A 70 4.01 -8.71 -5.29
N GLU A 71 3.29 -9.17 -4.27
CA GLU A 71 2.12 -10.05 -4.45
C GLU A 71 1.01 -9.35 -5.23
N MET A 72 0.69 -8.10 -4.89
CA MET A 72 -0.32 -7.31 -5.61
C MET A 72 0.06 -7.10 -7.07
N ILE A 73 1.32 -6.75 -7.36
CA ILE A 73 1.82 -6.59 -8.73
C ILE A 73 1.76 -7.93 -9.48
N GLY A 74 2.17 -9.04 -8.85
CA GLY A 74 2.06 -10.38 -9.44
C GLY A 74 0.62 -10.71 -9.82
N ASN A 75 -0.33 -10.46 -8.93
CA ASN A 75 -1.75 -10.67 -9.19
C ASN A 75 -2.27 -9.80 -10.35
N LEU A 76 -1.87 -8.52 -10.42
CA LEU A 76 -2.23 -7.61 -11.53
C LEU A 76 -1.63 -8.04 -12.87
N CYS A 77 -0.45 -8.67 -12.85
CA CYS A 77 0.20 -9.26 -14.02
C CYS A 77 -0.34 -10.65 -14.39
N GLY A 78 -1.35 -11.17 -13.68
CA GLY A 78 -2.00 -12.44 -13.98
C GLY A 78 -1.38 -13.66 -13.29
N GLU A 79 -0.50 -13.49 -12.30
CA GLU A 79 0.05 -14.56 -11.47
C GLU A 79 -0.95 -15.06 -10.40
N ILE A 80 -2.24 -15.07 -10.74
CA ILE A 80 -3.32 -15.46 -9.82
C ILE A 80 -3.23 -16.98 -9.57
N LYS A 81 -2.93 -17.36 -8.34
CA LYS A 81 -2.86 -18.78 -7.92
C LYS A 81 -4.21 -19.40 -7.58
N GLU A 82 -5.20 -18.57 -7.22
CA GLU A 82 -6.57 -18.98 -6.86
C GLU A 82 -7.58 -17.94 -7.36
N SER A 83 -8.63 -18.40 -8.02
CA SER A 83 -9.75 -17.55 -8.42
C SER A 83 -10.77 -17.41 -7.29
N VAL A 84 -11.36 -16.24 -7.14
CA VAL A 84 -12.52 -16.06 -6.26
C VAL A 84 -13.68 -16.92 -6.78
N GLU A 85 -14.06 -17.97 -6.04
CA GLU A 85 -15.11 -18.92 -6.46
C GLU A 85 -16.46 -18.25 -6.72
N ASN A 86 -16.78 -17.16 -6.00
CA ASN A 86 -18.00 -16.39 -6.21
C ASN A 86 -17.72 -14.88 -6.06
N PRO A 87 -17.36 -14.20 -7.17
CA PRO A 87 -17.03 -12.78 -7.18
C PRO A 87 -18.20 -11.86 -6.81
N ASP A 88 -19.44 -12.34 -6.80
CA ASP A 88 -20.61 -11.52 -6.49
C ASP A 88 -20.95 -11.53 -5.00
N ARG A 89 -20.34 -12.44 -4.23
CA ARG A 89 -20.65 -12.66 -2.81
C ARG A 89 -20.37 -11.42 -1.94
N TRP A 90 -19.47 -10.54 -2.33
CA TRP A 90 -19.19 -9.29 -1.58
C TRP A 90 -20.35 -8.29 -1.65
N ILE A 91 -21.20 -8.37 -2.68
CA ILE A 91 -22.37 -7.49 -2.85
C ILE A 91 -23.42 -7.79 -1.78
N THR A 92 -23.46 -9.03 -1.30
CA THR A 92 -24.46 -9.53 -0.35
C THR A 92 -23.92 -9.75 1.06
N MET A 93 -22.69 -9.32 1.36
CA MET A 93 -22.17 -9.37 2.72
C MET A 93 -22.84 -8.26 3.55
N GLU A 94 -23.84 -8.63 4.34
CA GLU A 94 -24.38 -7.75 5.38
C GLU A 94 -23.32 -7.53 6.47
N GLY A 95 -23.12 -6.27 6.87
CA GLY A 95 -22.16 -5.83 7.90
C GLY A 95 -22.70 -5.93 9.32
#